data_AF-A0A239AAW3-F1
#
_entry.id   AF-A0A239AAW3-F1
#
_cell.length_a   1.000
_cell.length_b   1.000
_cell.length_c   1.000
_cell.angle_alpha   90.00
_cell.angle_beta   90.00
_cell.angle_gamma   90.00
#
_symmetry.space_group_name_H-M   'P 1'
#
loop_
_entity.id
_entity.type
_entity.pdbx_description
1 polymer ?
#
loop_
_entity_poly.entity_id
_entity_poly.type
_entity_poly.pdbx_seq_one_letter_code
_entity_poly.pdbx_strand_id
1 'polypeptide(L)'
;MSAPAKQRLAYIDNVRIFLSMLVVAHHAGQPFGHDGWWLYQSALKDYRIGLFFGVNEAFFMGLFFLMAGYFHPGSVDRKGPLTFVLDRFWRFGLPIAVMVLAITPVFMYVHDITWKHMELTSYLDYYLGAYLGLTAPPAGWTGPVGPNQEFVHLWFIENLFLYGCAYALYRALAGGRDARPKALPHESIAPATAHRALLALALWLTASTYLIRIWKSVDDWTVLFGFWEIEFAHFPQYVTMFVLGVIAARRNWFERFPAAAGWVWLWIGVGCALLFFSRALGLPIPFWNGGADPLAIIRAAWESLLCVGFCAGLLTLARERFPTQSPLAKALSNSSFAVYIFHVPVVALLQYAFGRTELGPMAQFLIISVLGIGISFPLAHYVLRRLPLLGKAL
;
A
#
# COMPACT_ATOMS: atom_id res chain seq x y z
N MET A 1 -17.06 0.28 38.80
CA MET A 1 -16.98 -0.48 37.53
C MET A 1 -16.14 0.31 36.56
N SER A 2 -14.88 -0.11 36.33
CA SER A 2 -14.03 0.49 35.31
C SER A 2 -14.68 0.32 33.94
N ALA A 3 -14.84 1.41 33.20
CA ALA A 3 -15.30 1.36 31.82
C ALA A 3 -14.47 0.31 31.06
N PRO A 4 -15.08 -0.64 30.32
CA PRO A 4 -14.33 -1.63 29.58
C PRO A 4 -13.37 -0.89 28.64
N ALA A 5 -12.08 -1.18 28.79
CA ALA A 5 -11.06 -0.62 27.91
C ALA A 5 -11.49 -0.91 26.48
N LYS A 6 -11.73 0.15 25.70
CA LYS A 6 -12.19 0.11 24.31
C LYS A 6 -11.43 -1.02 23.58
N GLN A 7 -12.12 -2.11 23.28
CA GLN A 7 -11.52 -3.27 22.66
C GLN A 7 -10.99 -2.82 21.30
N ARG A 8 -9.66 -2.70 21.17
CA ARG A 8 -9.00 -2.44 19.90
C ARG A 8 -9.55 -3.46 18.91
N LEU A 9 -9.98 -3.01 17.73
CA LEU A 9 -10.61 -3.86 16.71
C LEU A 9 -9.58 -4.85 16.17
N ALA A 10 -9.40 -5.95 16.89
CA ALA A 10 -8.38 -6.96 16.68
C ALA A 10 -8.44 -7.56 15.26
N TYR A 11 -9.64 -7.66 14.69
CA TYR A 11 -9.82 -8.09 13.31
C TYR A 11 -9.19 -7.15 12.28
N ILE A 12 -9.20 -5.82 12.50
CA ILE A 12 -8.59 -4.85 11.58
C ILE A 12 -7.07 -5.02 11.59
N ASP A 13 -6.51 -5.30 12.76
CA ASP A 13 -5.09 -5.61 12.88
C ASP A 13 -4.73 -6.92 12.17
N ASN A 14 -5.63 -7.91 12.13
CA ASN A 14 -5.45 -9.14 11.34
C ASN A 14 -5.48 -8.86 9.83
N VAL A 15 -6.41 -8.02 9.36
CA VAL A 15 -6.42 -7.55 7.95
C VAL A 15 -5.12 -6.84 7.62
N ARG A 16 -4.60 -5.99 8.51
CA ARG A 16 -3.32 -5.30 8.29
C ARG A 16 -2.15 -6.28 8.12
N ILE A 17 -2.09 -7.36 8.90
CA ILE A 17 -1.05 -8.39 8.74
C ILE A 17 -1.14 -9.01 7.36
N PHE A 18 -2.34 -9.44 6.95
CA PHE A 18 -2.59 -10.02 5.65
C PHE A 18 -2.15 -9.09 4.51
N LEU A 19 -2.56 -7.82 4.55
CA LEU A 19 -2.15 -6.84 3.54
C LEU A 19 -0.64 -6.58 3.55
N SER A 20 0.00 -6.59 4.72
CA SER A 20 1.46 -6.44 4.82
C SER A 20 2.18 -7.62 4.15
N MET A 21 1.65 -8.84 4.29
CA MET A 21 2.17 -10.01 3.58
C MET A 21 1.99 -9.89 2.06
N LEU A 22 0.85 -9.36 1.61
CA LEU A 22 0.61 -9.09 0.20
C LEU A 22 1.56 -8.04 -0.38
N VAL A 23 1.89 -6.98 0.38
CA VAL A 23 2.91 -5.99 -0.03
C VAL A 23 4.25 -6.70 -0.28
N VAL A 24 4.69 -7.54 0.66
CA VAL A 24 5.96 -8.28 0.52
C VAL A 24 5.94 -9.20 -0.69
N ALA A 25 4.84 -9.94 -0.90
CA ALA A 25 4.68 -10.79 -2.08
C ALA A 25 4.66 -9.98 -3.39
N HIS A 26 3.99 -8.83 -3.40
CA HIS A 26 3.95 -7.94 -4.55
C HIS A 26 5.37 -7.54 -4.99
N HIS A 27 6.18 -7.02 -4.05
CA HIS A 27 7.56 -6.63 -4.34
C HIS A 27 8.48 -7.83 -4.64
N ALA A 28 8.18 -9.03 -4.09
CA ALA A 28 8.89 -10.25 -4.44
C ALA A 28 8.71 -10.65 -5.91
N GLY A 29 7.54 -10.36 -6.49
CA GLY A 29 7.20 -10.69 -7.87
C GLY A 29 7.73 -9.70 -8.91
N GLN A 30 8.08 -8.46 -8.53
CA GLN A 30 8.34 -7.38 -9.49
C GLN A 30 9.39 -7.69 -10.57
N PRO A 31 10.53 -8.34 -10.27
CA PRO A 31 11.48 -8.72 -11.32
C PRO A 31 10.89 -9.67 -12.36
N PHE A 32 9.89 -10.47 -11.98
CA PHE A 32 9.38 -11.60 -12.76
C PHE A 32 8.02 -11.33 -13.42
N GLY A 33 7.29 -10.31 -12.95
CA GLY A 33 6.02 -9.87 -13.52
C GLY A 33 6.18 -9.03 -14.79
N HIS A 34 5.06 -8.47 -15.24
CA HIS A 34 5.03 -7.51 -16.35
C HIS A 34 5.73 -6.18 -15.98
N ASP A 35 5.97 -5.35 -16.98
CA ASP A 35 6.91 -4.23 -17.00
C ASP A 35 6.77 -3.25 -15.83
N GLY A 36 7.92 -2.74 -15.40
CA GLY A 36 8.07 -1.82 -14.27
C GLY A 36 9.53 -1.80 -13.84
N TRP A 37 10.03 -0.62 -13.44
CA TRP A 37 11.41 -0.52 -12.95
C TRP A 37 11.52 -1.15 -11.55
N TRP A 38 12.59 -1.90 -11.31
CA TRP A 38 12.88 -2.50 -9.99
C TRP A 38 14.38 -2.62 -9.74
N LEU A 39 14.74 -2.71 -8.45
CA LEU A 39 16.13 -2.78 -7.98
C LEU A 39 16.91 -3.95 -8.58
N TYR A 40 16.29 -5.13 -8.66
CA TYR A 40 16.83 -6.31 -9.32
C TYR A 40 16.04 -6.57 -10.61
N GLN A 41 16.73 -6.72 -11.74
CA GLN A 41 16.09 -7.04 -13.02
C GLN A 41 16.34 -8.50 -13.43
N SER A 42 15.29 -9.17 -13.87
CA SER A 42 15.33 -10.55 -14.36
C SER A 42 14.91 -10.60 -15.83
N ALA A 43 15.66 -11.37 -16.63
CA ALA A 43 15.25 -11.74 -17.98
C ALA A 43 14.12 -12.78 -17.97
N LEU A 44 13.97 -13.54 -16.88
CA LEU A 44 12.89 -14.51 -16.71
C LEU A 44 11.60 -13.78 -16.33
N LYS A 45 10.55 -13.96 -17.14
CA LYS A 45 9.24 -13.34 -16.95
C LYS A 45 8.13 -14.41 -16.95
N ASP A 46 7.08 -14.17 -16.18
CA ASP A 46 5.88 -15.01 -16.15
C ASP A 46 4.62 -14.15 -16.03
N TYR A 47 3.80 -14.15 -17.08
CA TYR A 47 2.59 -13.33 -17.14
C TYR A 47 1.59 -13.65 -16.01
N ARG A 48 1.64 -14.87 -15.43
CA ARG A 48 0.75 -15.28 -14.32
C ARG A 48 1.04 -14.50 -13.05
N ILE A 49 2.28 -14.02 -12.87
CA ILE A 49 2.65 -13.12 -11.77
C ILE A 49 1.99 -11.74 -11.98
N GLY A 50 1.88 -11.27 -13.22
CA GLY A 50 1.11 -10.08 -13.57
C GLY A 50 -0.39 -10.21 -13.26
N LEU A 51 -0.96 -11.43 -13.34
CA LEU A 51 -2.35 -11.65 -12.91
C LEU A 51 -2.53 -11.44 -11.41
N PHE A 52 -1.55 -11.86 -10.61
CA PHE A 52 -1.52 -11.58 -9.18
C PHE A 52 -1.45 -10.07 -8.91
N PHE A 53 -0.62 -9.32 -9.63
CA PHE A 53 -0.55 -7.86 -9.50
C PHE A 53 -1.87 -7.17 -9.78
N GLY A 54 -2.49 -7.49 -10.93
CA GLY A 54 -3.74 -6.86 -11.32
C GLY A 54 -4.89 -7.08 -10.33
N VAL A 55 -4.93 -8.23 -9.63
CA VAL A 55 -5.87 -8.48 -8.53
C VAL A 55 -5.43 -7.77 -7.26
N ASN A 56 -4.15 -7.86 -6.90
CA ASN A 56 -3.62 -7.28 -5.67
C ASN A 56 -3.82 -5.76 -5.64
N GLU A 57 -3.29 -5.06 -6.64
CA GLU A 57 -3.35 -3.60 -6.82
C GLU A 57 -4.78 -3.06 -6.78
N ALA A 58 -5.73 -3.80 -7.35
CA ALA A 58 -7.12 -3.38 -7.43
C ALA A 58 -7.79 -3.15 -6.07
N PHE A 59 -7.29 -3.71 -4.96
CA PHE A 59 -7.92 -3.48 -3.63
C PHE A 59 -6.97 -3.17 -2.49
N PHE A 60 -5.74 -3.70 -2.49
CA PHE A 60 -4.97 -3.78 -1.24
C PHE A 60 -4.59 -2.40 -0.69
N MET A 61 -4.16 -1.47 -1.55
CA MET A 61 -3.86 -0.10 -1.15
C MET A 61 -5.12 0.69 -0.81
N GLY A 62 -6.20 0.50 -1.58
CA GLY A 62 -7.51 1.05 -1.23
C GLY A 62 -7.96 0.65 0.17
N LEU A 63 -7.78 -0.62 0.55
CA LEU A 63 -8.11 -1.12 1.88
C LEU A 63 -7.17 -0.55 2.96
N PHE A 64 -5.87 -0.42 2.68
CA PHE A 64 -4.94 0.28 3.58
C PHE A 64 -5.37 1.72 3.82
N PHE A 65 -5.71 2.49 2.77
CA PHE A 65 -6.19 3.87 2.90
C PHE A 65 -7.52 3.93 3.68
N LEU A 66 -8.45 3.02 3.42
CA LEU A 66 -9.72 2.91 4.17
C LEU A 66 -9.49 2.68 5.66
N MET A 67 -8.67 1.69 6.02
CA MET A 67 -8.33 1.41 7.41
C MET A 67 -7.56 2.57 8.04
N ALA A 68 -6.64 3.18 7.31
CA ALA A 68 -5.87 4.30 7.82
C ALA A 68 -6.77 5.50 8.10
N GLY A 69 -7.65 5.88 7.16
CA GLY A 69 -8.67 6.91 7.32
C GLY A 69 -9.57 6.67 8.52
N TYR A 70 -9.95 5.41 8.79
CA TYR A 70 -10.74 5.04 9.96
C TYR A 70 -10.08 5.40 11.29
N PHE A 71 -8.76 5.26 11.41
CA PHE A 71 -8.06 5.60 12.66
C PHE A 71 -7.64 7.08 12.79
N HIS A 72 -7.72 7.88 11.73
CA HIS A 72 -7.33 9.29 11.76
C HIS A 72 -8.20 10.14 12.70
N PRO A 73 -9.55 10.12 12.59
CA PRO A 73 -10.45 10.86 13.46
C PRO A 73 -10.13 10.72 14.95
N GLY A 74 -10.05 9.48 15.45
CA GLY A 74 -9.78 9.22 16.86
C GLY A 74 -8.37 9.61 17.31
N SER A 75 -7.39 9.66 16.39
CA SER A 75 -6.05 10.13 16.68
C SER A 75 -5.98 11.65 16.77
N VAL A 76 -6.61 12.37 15.84
CA VAL A 76 -6.70 13.84 15.85
C VAL A 76 -7.52 14.32 17.05
N ASP A 77 -8.66 13.68 17.34
CA ASP A 77 -9.49 14.02 18.50
C ASP A 77 -8.73 13.94 19.84
N ARG A 78 -7.79 12.99 19.96
CA ARG A 78 -7.02 12.77 21.19
C ARG A 78 -5.85 13.72 21.34
N LYS A 79 -5.18 14.07 20.24
CA LYS A 79 -3.90 14.80 20.25
C LYS A 79 -4.05 16.28 19.90
N GLY A 80 -5.13 16.65 19.23
CA GLY A 80 -5.27 17.92 18.51
C GLY A 80 -4.59 17.88 17.13
N PRO A 81 -4.97 18.78 16.21
CA PRO A 81 -4.45 18.78 14.83
C PRO A 81 -2.93 18.95 14.73
N LEU A 82 -2.33 19.90 15.46
CA LEU A 82 -0.90 20.20 15.37
C LEU A 82 -0.04 19.03 15.88
N THR A 83 -0.29 18.58 17.10
CA THR A 83 0.44 17.44 17.70
C THR A 83 0.29 16.17 16.87
N PHE A 84 -0.89 15.96 16.27
CA PHE A 84 -1.10 14.84 15.35
C PHE A 84 -0.17 14.88 14.13
N VAL A 85 -0.01 16.05 13.50
CA VAL A 85 0.87 16.24 12.34
C VAL A 85 2.34 16.08 12.75
N LEU A 86 2.77 16.71 13.84
CA LEU A 86 4.16 16.62 14.34
C LEU A 86 4.56 15.19 14.68
N ASP A 87 3.69 14.45 15.39
CA ASP A 87 3.94 13.04 15.71
C ASP A 87 4.09 12.18 14.46
N ARG A 88 3.29 12.45 13.41
CA ARG A 88 3.38 11.73 12.14
C ARG A 88 4.59 12.12 11.32
N PHE A 89 4.97 13.39 11.35
CA PHE A 89 6.18 13.86 10.68
C PHE A 89 7.40 13.10 11.19
N TRP A 90 7.53 12.91 12.51
CA TRP A 90 8.63 12.10 13.05
C TRP A 90 8.49 10.61 12.73
N ARG A 91 7.27 10.09 12.85
CA ARG A 91 6.97 8.67 12.60
C ARG A 91 7.23 8.22 11.17
N PHE A 92 7.00 9.09 10.19
CA PHE A 92 7.20 8.79 8.77
C PHE A 92 8.52 9.34 8.26
N GLY A 93 8.87 10.57 8.63
CA GLY A 93 10.07 11.26 8.15
C GLY A 93 11.36 10.56 8.56
N LEU A 94 11.47 10.09 9.81
CA LEU A 94 12.69 9.39 10.25
C LEU A 94 12.92 8.08 9.45
N PRO A 95 11.95 7.17 9.33
CA PRO A 95 12.15 5.97 8.51
C PRO A 95 12.37 6.27 7.02
N ILE A 96 11.68 7.25 6.44
CA ILE A 96 11.93 7.68 5.05
C ILE A 96 13.36 8.16 4.90
N ALA A 97 13.85 9.03 5.80
CA ALA A 97 15.22 9.53 5.76
C ALA A 97 16.26 8.40 5.85
N VAL A 98 16.03 7.39 6.70
CA VAL A 98 16.90 6.21 6.76
C VAL A 98 16.88 5.43 5.45
N MET A 99 15.71 5.20 4.87
CA MET A 99 15.60 4.49 3.59
C MET A 99 16.33 5.25 2.48
N VAL A 100 16.06 6.54 2.34
CA VAL A 100 16.58 7.40 1.27
C VAL A 100 18.06 7.66 1.41
N LEU A 101 18.52 8.04 2.60
CA LEU A 101 19.91 8.47 2.76
C LEU A 101 20.87 7.30 2.98
N ALA A 102 20.41 6.17 3.51
CA ALA A 102 21.30 5.06 3.86
C ALA A 102 21.08 3.79 3.03
N ILE A 103 19.84 3.40 2.77
CA ILE A 103 19.54 2.06 2.23
C ILE A 103 19.42 2.08 0.71
N THR A 104 18.52 2.90 0.16
CA THR A 104 18.30 3.08 -1.28
C THR A 104 19.59 3.31 -2.08
N PRO A 105 20.52 4.21 -1.70
CA PRO A 105 21.74 4.45 -2.47
C PRO A 105 22.61 3.20 -2.63
N VAL A 106 22.60 2.28 -1.66
CA VAL A 106 23.36 1.02 -1.76
C VAL A 106 22.76 0.14 -2.87
N PHE A 107 21.45 -0.03 -2.90
CA PHE A 107 20.79 -0.84 -3.92
C PHE A 107 20.83 -0.18 -5.31
N MET A 108 20.71 1.15 -5.37
CA MET A 108 20.85 1.91 -6.61
C MET A 108 22.25 1.82 -7.19
N TYR A 109 23.28 1.93 -6.35
CA TYR A 109 24.67 1.75 -6.77
C TYR A 109 24.89 0.39 -7.43
N VAL A 110 24.43 -0.69 -6.79
CA VAL A 110 24.53 -2.04 -7.33
C VAL A 110 23.73 -2.17 -8.63
N HIS A 111 22.52 -1.60 -8.67
CA HIS A 111 21.67 -1.61 -9.86
C HIS A 111 22.32 -0.91 -11.05
N ASP A 112 22.86 0.30 -10.83
CA ASP A 112 23.44 1.13 -11.88
C ASP A 112 24.71 0.49 -12.47
N ILE A 113 25.55 -0.15 -11.64
CA ILE A 113 26.69 -0.94 -12.12
C ILE A 113 26.23 -2.16 -12.93
N THR A 114 25.21 -2.88 -12.44
CA THR A 114 24.85 -4.18 -13.00
C THR A 114 24.02 -4.08 -14.28
N TRP A 115 23.08 -3.13 -14.35
CA TRP A 115 22.12 -3.02 -15.47
C TRP A 115 22.21 -1.70 -16.25
N LYS A 116 22.87 -0.66 -15.73
CA LYS A 116 23.14 0.58 -16.50
C LYS A 116 24.57 0.67 -17.01
N HIS A 117 25.35 -0.41 -16.88
CA HIS A 117 26.71 -0.54 -17.38
C HIS A 117 27.64 0.60 -16.93
N MET A 118 27.42 1.12 -15.72
CA MET A 118 28.31 2.09 -15.11
C MET A 118 29.67 1.45 -14.81
N GLU A 119 30.74 2.19 -15.05
CA GLU A 119 32.06 1.76 -14.63
C GLU A 119 32.12 1.61 -13.10
N LEU A 120 32.84 0.58 -12.65
CA LEU A 120 33.02 0.34 -11.22
C LEU A 120 33.81 1.50 -10.60
N THR A 121 33.16 2.26 -9.74
CA THR A 121 33.73 3.40 -9.01
C THR A 121 33.76 3.11 -7.51
N SER A 122 34.26 4.05 -6.69
CA SER A 122 34.08 3.98 -5.25
C SER A 122 32.62 4.25 -4.90
N TYR A 123 32.05 3.49 -3.95
CA TYR A 123 30.72 3.79 -3.42
C TYR A 123 30.63 5.22 -2.86
N LEU A 124 31.71 5.72 -2.24
CA LEU A 124 31.72 7.07 -1.68
C LEU A 124 31.64 8.14 -2.78
N ASP A 125 32.34 7.94 -3.91
CA ASP A 125 32.33 8.86 -5.04
C ASP A 125 30.96 8.85 -5.74
N TYR A 126 30.36 7.67 -5.90
CA TYR A 126 28.96 7.55 -6.32
C TYR A 126 28.03 8.29 -5.37
N TYR A 127 28.14 8.04 -4.07
CA TYR A 127 27.22 8.57 -3.08
C TYR A 127 27.31 10.10 -2.96
N LEU A 128 28.52 10.66 -2.88
CA LEU A 128 28.71 12.10 -2.78
C LEU A 128 28.51 12.82 -4.12
N GLY A 129 28.91 12.21 -5.23
CA GLY A 129 28.89 12.82 -6.56
C GLY A 129 27.55 12.65 -7.27
N ALA A 130 27.17 11.40 -7.54
CA ALA A 130 25.95 11.10 -8.28
C ALA A 130 24.68 11.18 -7.40
N TYR A 131 24.70 10.55 -6.22
CA TYR A 131 23.50 10.41 -5.40
C TYR A 131 23.17 11.66 -4.58
N LEU A 132 24.13 12.31 -3.93
CA LEU A 132 23.87 13.54 -3.16
C LEU A 132 24.12 14.83 -3.94
N GLY A 133 24.88 14.77 -5.05
CA GLY A 133 25.21 15.96 -5.84
C GLY A 133 26.11 16.97 -5.12
N LEU A 134 26.87 16.53 -4.11
CA LEU A 134 27.77 17.38 -3.32
C LEU A 134 29.15 17.53 -3.97
N THR A 135 29.51 16.62 -4.87
CA THR A 135 30.78 16.61 -5.62
C THR A 135 30.53 16.31 -7.10
N ALA A 136 31.57 16.31 -7.93
CA ALA A 136 31.43 15.91 -9.33
C ALA A 136 30.97 14.45 -9.43
N PRO A 137 30.01 14.13 -10.31
CA PRO A 137 29.59 12.74 -10.49
C PRO A 137 30.72 11.89 -11.08
N PRO A 138 30.71 10.56 -10.87
CA PRO A 138 31.70 9.66 -11.43
C PRO A 138 31.81 9.76 -12.95
N ALA A 139 32.99 9.46 -13.50
CA ALA A 139 33.20 9.42 -14.94
C ALA A 139 32.18 8.47 -15.61
N GLY A 140 31.58 8.91 -16.71
CA GLY A 140 30.56 8.14 -17.41
C GLY A 140 29.15 8.18 -16.79
N TRP A 141 28.92 8.98 -15.74
CA TRP A 141 27.58 9.17 -15.18
C TRP A 141 26.65 9.87 -16.18
N THR A 142 25.55 9.22 -16.52
CA THR A 142 24.52 9.72 -17.46
C THR A 142 23.16 9.93 -16.80
N GLY A 143 23.01 9.57 -15.53
CA GLY A 143 21.76 9.72 -14.78
C GLY A 143 21.50 11.14 -14.27
N PRO A 144 20.32 11.40 -13.71
CA PRO A 144 20.08 12.65 -12.98
C PRO A 144 20.93 12.69 -11.70
N VAL A 145 21.53 13.83 -11.41
CA VAL A 145 22.28 14.03 -10.15
C VAL A 145 21.31 14.38 -9.02
N GLY A 146 21.52 13.77 -7.86
CA GLY A 146 20.73 13.98 -6.65
C GLY A 146 19.92 12.74 -6.26
N PRO A 147 19.31 12.75 -5.05
CA PRO A 147 18.59 11.59 -4.58
C PRO A 147 17.45 11.25 -5.52
N ASN A 148 17.25 9.96 -5.78
CA ASN A 148 16.11 9.52 -6.56
C ASN A 148 14.82 10.10 -5.97
N GLN A 149 14.04 10.72 -6.84
CA GLN A 149 12.76 11.32 -6.50
C GLN A 149 11.65 10.29 -6.33
N GLU A 150 11.86 9.09 -6.87
CA GLU A 150 11.00 7.92 -6.72
C GLU A 150 11.40 7.21 -5.42
N PHE A 151 10.53 7.28 -4.41
CA PHE A 151 10.77 6.68 -3.11
C PHE A 151 10.41 5.19 -3.10
N VAL A 152 10.68 4.50 -4.22
CA VAL A 152 10.47 3.07 -4.48
C VAL A 152 9.05 2.61 -4.07
N HIS A 153 8.88 2.19 -2.81
CA HIS A 153 7.62 1.65 -2.27
C HIS A 153 7.01 2.51 -1.17
N LEU A 154 7.64 3.63 -0.79
CA LEU A 154 7.25 4.47 0.36
C LEU A 154 6.18 5.52 0.04
N TRP A 155 5.78 5.66 -1.22
CA TRP A 155 4.74 6.58 -1.68
C TRP A 155 3.46 6.52 -0.82
N PHE A 156 3.08 5.36 -0.27
CA PHE A 156 1.87 5.25 0.54
C PHE A 156 1.97 6.01 1.85
N ILE A 157 3.11 5.98 2.56
CA ILE A 157 3.23 6.75 3.82
C ILE A 157 3.33 8.25 3.57
N GLU A 158 3.87 8.67 2.43
CA GLU A 158 3.88 10.06 1.98
C GLU A 158 2.46 10.57 1.69
N ASN A 159 1.73 9.84 0.85
CA ASN A 159 0.33 10.17 0.55
C ASN A 159 -0.52 10.13 1.83
N LEU A 160 -0.28 9.17 2.72
CA LEU A 160 -0.98 9.08 4.00
C LEU A 160 -0.65 10.25 4.94
N PHE A 161 0.59 10.76 4.90
CA PHE A 161 0.97 11.96 5.62
C PHE A 161 0.20 13.17 5.10
N LEU A 162 0.15 13.35 3.78
CA LEU A 162 -0.56 14.46 3.13
C LEU A 162 -2.07 14.42 3.40
N TYR A 163 -2.69 13.24 3.26
CA TYR A 163 -4.11 13.05 3.59
C TYR A 163 -4.39 13.32 5.06
N GLY A 164 -3.46 12.92 5.94
CA GLY A 164 -3.51 13.22 7.36
C GLY A 164 -3.41 14.73 7.65
N CYS A 165 -2.53 15.44 6.95
CA CYS A 165 -2.39 16.89 7.08
C CYS A 165 -3.65 17.62 6.59
N ALA A 166 -4.19 17.22 5.44
CA ALA A 166 -5.44 17.77 4.90
C ALA A 166 -6.60 17.55 5.88
N TYR A 167 -6.71 16.34 6.47
CA TYR A 167 -7.72 16.06 7.49
C TYR A 167 -7.50 16.87 8.78
N ALA A 168 -6.26 17.03 9.23
CA ALA A 168 -5.94 17.84 10.40
C ALA A 168 -6.27 19.32 10.17
N LEU A 169 -6.00 19.86 8.98
CA LEU A 169 -6.38 21.21 8.58
C LEU A 169 -7.91 21.36 8.57
N TYR A 170 -8.63 20.44 7.93
CA TYR A 170 -10.09 20.40 7.99
C TYR A 170 -10.59 20.42 9.44
N ARG A 171 -9.98 19.63 10.33
CA ARG A 171 -10.32 19.60 11.76
C ARG A 171 -10.04 20.90 12.50
N ALA A 172 -8.95 21.58 12.17
CA ALA A 172 -8.62 22.89 12.73
C ALA A 172 -9.65 23.94 12.31
N LEU A 173 -10.06 23.93 11.03
CA LEU A 173 -11.02 24.87 10.46
C LEU A 173 -12.47 24.58 10.87
N ALA A 174 -12.86 23.31 10.95
CA ALA A 174 -14.21 22.91 11.33
C ALA A 174 -14.47 23.13 12.83
N GLY A 175 -13.42 23.11 13.67
CA GLY A 175 -13.52 23.29 15.12
C GLY A 175 -14.57 22.36 15.74
N GLY A 176 -15.49 22.92 16.53
CA GLY A 176 -16.57 22.17 17.17
C GLY A 176 -17.64 21.60 16.23
N ARG A 177 -17.68 22.00 14.95
CA ARG A 177 -18.70 21.51 13.99
C ARG A 177 -18.51 20.03 13.64
N ASP A 178 -17.27 19.53 13.66
CA ASP A 178 -16.95 18.11 13.50
C ASP A 178 -16.76 17.41 14.85
N ALA A 179 -17.30 17.97 15.95
CA ALA A 179 -17.16 17.36 17.27
C ALA A 179 -17.64 15.90 17.25
N ARG A 180 -16.86 15.03 17.91
CA ARG A 180 -17.21 13.61 18.00
C ARG A 180 -18.60 13.47 18.63
N PRO A 181 -19.53 12.71 18.01
CA PRO A 181 -20.86 12.49 18.59
C PRO A 181 -20.75 11.96 20.02
N LYS A 182 -21.60 12.47 20.93
CA LYS A 182 -21.65 12.03 22.34
C LYS A 182 -21.95 10.54 22.46
N ALA A 183 -22.83 10.02 21.60
CA ALA A 183 -23.11 8.59 21.45
C ALA A 183 -22.92 8.20 19.98
N LEU A 184 -22.25 7.07 19.75
CA LEU A 184 -22.15 6.50 18.41
C LEU A 184 -23.37 5.61 18.16
N PRO A 185 -23.90 5.57 16.93
CA PRO A 185 -24.97 4.63 16.61
C PRO A 185 -24.47 3.18 16.76
N HIS A 186 -25.35 2.31 17.24
CA HIS A 186 -25.08 0.88 17.40
C HIS A 186 -25.98 -0.02 16.53
N GLU A 187 -27.11 0.52 16.05
CA GLU A 187 -28.06 -0.23 15.21
C GLU A 187 -27.42 -0.66 13.89
N SER A 188 -27.59 -1.93 13.53
CA SER A 188 -27.10 -2.46 12.25
C SER A 188 -27.69 -1.69 11.07
N ILE A 189 -26.86 -1.42 10.06
CA ILE A 189 -27.32 -0.81 8.81
C ILE A 189 -28.17 -1.85 8.06
N ALA A 190 -29.35 -1.46 7.58
CA ALA A 190 -30.18 -2.35 6.79
C ALA A 190 -29.41 -2.90 5.57
N PRO A 191 -29.43 -4.22 5.30
CA PRO A 191 -28.68 -4.83 4.20
C PRO A 191 -28.92 -4.16 2.85
N ALA A 192 -30.17 -3.84 2.51
CA ALA A 192 -30.51 -3.14 1.27
C ALA A 192 -29.81 -1.78 1.14
N THR A 193 -29.69 -1.03 2.25
CA THR A 193 -28.95 0.25 2.27
C THR A 193 -27.46 0.03 2.08
N ALA A 194 -26.89 -1.01 2.70
CA ALA A 194 -25.48 -1.37 2.51
C ALA A 194 -25.18 -1.75 1.05
N HIS A 195 -26.01 -2.58 0.41
CA HIS A 195 -25.85 -2.95 -1.00
C HIS A 195 -25.92 -1.74 -1.92
N ARG A 196 -26.90 -0.84 -1.72
CA ARG A 196 -27.01 0.40 -2.51
C ARG A 196 -25.79 1.30 -2.35
N ALA A 197 -25.30 1.47 -1.12
CA ALA A 197 -24.13 2.30 -0.85
C ALA A 197 -22.85 1.73 -1.51
N LEU A 198 -22.65 0.41 -1.44
CA LEU A 198 -21.49 -0.24 -2.07
C LEU A 198 -21.58 -0.23 -3.59
N LEU A 199 -22.78 -0.38 -4.16
CA LEU A 199 -22.99 -0.24 -5.60
C LEU A 199 -22.72 1.20 -6.05
N ALA A 200 -23.25 2.19 -5.33
CA ALA A 200 -22.98 3.60 -5.61
C ALA A 200 -21.47 3.91 -5.51
N LEU A 201 -20.78 3.32 -4.54
CA LEU A 201 -19.33 3.45 -4.41
C LEU A 201 -18.60 2.84 -5.61
N ALA A 202 -18.98 1.63 -6.03
CA ALA A 202 -18.37 0.98 -7.19
C ALA A 202 -18.58 1.80 -8.47
N LEU A 203 -19.79 2.36 -8.67
CA LEU A 203 -20.09 3.24 -9.82
C LEU A 203 -19.30 4.55 -9.76
N TRP A 204 -19.19 5.17 -8.59
CA TRP A 204 -18.39 6.37 -8.38
C TRP A 204 -16.91 6.13 -8.70
N LEU A 205 -16.34 5.05 -8.16
CA LEU A 205 -14.95 4.67 -8.43
C LEU A 205 -14.75 4.37 -9.91
N THR A 206 -15.69 3.65 -10.54
CA THR A 206 -15.63 3.35 -11.97
C THR A 206 -15.55 4.62 -12.80
N ALA A 207 -16.47 5.55 -12.57
CA ALA A 207 -16.54 6.80 -13.33
C ALA A 207 -15.31 7.68 -13.07
N SER A 208 -14.97 7.93 -11.80
CA SER A 208 -13.85 8.80 -11.44
C SER A 208 -12.49 8.25 -11.89
N THR A 209 -12.25 6.95 -11.72
CA THR A 209 -11.04 6.28 -12.20
C THR A 209 -10.95 6.29 -13.71
N TYR A 210 -12.03 5.97 -14.43
CA TYR A 210 -12.05 6.02 -15.88
C TYR A 210 -11.72 7.43 -16.40
N LEU A 211 -12.35 8.47 -15.83
CA LEU A 211 -12.13 9.86 -16.25
C LEU A 211 -10.67 10.30 -16.07
N ILE A 212 -10.01 9.92 -14.97
CA ILE A 212 -8.58 10.23 -14.79
C ILE A 212 -7.72 9.42 -15.77
N ARG A 213 -8.08 8.15 -16.01
CA ARG A 213 -7.33 7.25 -16.90
C ARG A 213 -7.43 7.57 -18.38
N ILE A 214 -8.33 8.45 -18.80
CA ILE A 214 -8.30 9.05 -20.13
C ILE A 214 -6.97 9.78 -20.35
N TRP A 215 -6.42 10.41 -19.31
CA TRP A 215 -5.22 11.26 -19.38
C TRP A 215 -3.99 10.62 -18.72
N LYS A 216 -4.20 9.78 -17.71
CA LYS A 216 -3.14 9.17 -16.88
C LYS A 216 -3.37 7.68 -16.73
N SER A 217 -2.67 6.90 -17.54
CA SER A 217 -2.74 5.43 -17.53
C SER A 217 -2.20 4.85 -16.23
N VAL A 218 -2.59 3.62 -15.92
CA VAL A 218 -1.96 2.79 -14.88
C VAL A 218 -0.45 2.72 -15.15
N ASP A 219 0.33 2.78 -14.07
CA ASP A 219 1.79 2.88 -14.05
C ASP A 219 2.39 4.19 -14.61
N ASP A 220 1.57 5.21 -14.89
CA ASP A 220 2.05 6.59 -15.12
C ASP A 220 2.26 7.30 -13.76
N TRP A 221 3.46 7.10 -13.21
CA TRP A 221 3.91 7.73 -11.98
C TRP A 221 4.42 9.14 -12.25
N THR A 222 4.05 10.07 -11.37
CA THR A 222 4.50 11.47 -11.42
C THR A 222 5.03 11.86 -10.04
N VAL A 223 6.20 12.52 -10.02
CA VAL A 223 6.71 13.12 -8.78
C VAL A 223 6.41 14.62 -8.77
N LEU A 224 5.54 15.04 -7.86
CA LEU A 224 5.19 16.44 -7.64
C LEU A 224 6.14 17.07 -6.63
N PHE A 225 6.52 18.33 -6.86
CA PHE A 225 7.39 19.12 -5.97
C PHE A 225 8.75 18.45 -5.63
N GLY A 226 9.18 17.47 -6.43
CA GLY A 226 10.44 16.75 -6.25
C GLY A 226 10.47 15.72 -5.11
N PHE A 227 9.34 15.48 -4.42
CA PHE A 227 9.28 14.49 -3.35
C PHE A 227 7.92 13.78 -3.17
N TRP A 228 6.86 14.22 -3.83
CA TRP A 228 5.54 13.61 -3.68
C TRP A 228 5.25 12.70 -4.86
N GLU A 229 5.48 11.41 -4.65
CA GLU A 229 5.21 10.38 -5.65
C GLU A 229 3.71 10.03 -5.68
N ILE A 230 3.11 10.12 -6.86
CA ILE A 230 1.68 9.87 -7.08
C ILE A 230 1.44 9.14 -8.40
N GLU A 231 0.68 8.07 -8.32
CA GLU A 231 0.08 7.43 -9.48
C GLU A 231 -1.37 7.92 -9.63
N PHE A 232 -1.58 8.85 -10.56
CA PHE A 232 -2.90 9.47 -10.74
C PHE A 232 -3.99 8.45 -11.11
N ALA A 233 -3.62 7.37 -11.80
CA ALA A 233 -4.55 6.32 -12.23
C ALA A 233 -5.31 5.64 -11.09
N HIS A 234 -4.74 5.58 -9.88
CA HIS A 234 -5.38 5.03 -8.68
C HIS A 234 -5.75 6.09 -7.64
N PHE A 235 -5.38 7.36 -7.86
CA PHE A 235 -5.65 8.45 -6.94
C PHE A 235 -7.13 8.60 -6.54
N PRO A 236 -8.13 8.52 -7.46
CA PRO A 236 -9.55 8.59 -7.08
C PRO A 236 -9.95 7.53 -6.07
N GLN A 237 -9.45 6.29 -6.24
CA GLN A 237 -9.69 5.19 -5.33
C GLN A 237 -9.07 5.49 -3.96
N TYR A 238 -7.80 5.88 -3.92
CA TYR A 238 -7.08 6.08 -2.66
C TYR A 238 -7.68 7.20 -1.80
N VAL A 239 -8.00 8.34 -2.41
CA VAL A 239 -8.66 9.47 -1.73
C VAL A 239 -10.06 9.08 -1.26
N THR A 240 -10.87 8.48 -2.14
CA THR A 240 -12.24 8.06 -1.79
C THR A 240 -12.22 7.09 -0.62
N MET A 241 -11.35 6.08 -0.65
CA MET A 241 -11.24 5.08 0.40
C MET A 241 -10.77 5.69 1.73
N PHE A 242 -9.79 6.59 1.71
CA PHE A 242 -9.37 7.32 2.90
C PHE A 242 -10.50 8.15 3.52
N VAL A 243 -11.22 8.93 2.70
CA VAL A 243 -12.34 9.76 3.14
C VAL A 243 -13.48 8.89 3.68
N LEU A 244 -13.80 7.78 3.02
CA LEU A 244 -14.78 6.82 3.54
C LEU A 244 -14.36 6.23 4.88
N GLY A 245 -13.07 5.99 5.09
CA GLY A 245 -12.53 5.57 6.38
C GLY A 245 -12.83 6.59 7.47
N VAL A 246 -12.54 7.87 7.19
CA VAL A 246 -12.85 8.99 8.12
C VAL A 246 -14.34 9.03 8.47
N ILE A 247 -15.22 8.93 7.47
CA ILE A 247 -16.67 8.92 7.67
C ILE A 247 -17.10 7.68 8.46
N ALA A 248 -16.57 6.51 8.11
CA ALA A 248 -16.84 5.24 8.78
C ALA A 248 -16.51 5.28 10.27
N ALA A 249 -15.44 5.96 10.65
CA ALA A 249 -15.06 6.15 12.05
C ALA A 249 -16.03 7.07 12.81
N ARG A 250 -16.49 8.15 12.16
CA ARG A 250 -17.45 9.10 12.75
C ARG A 250 -18.85 8.49 12.89
N ARG A 251 -19.23 7.59 11.98
CA ARG A 251 -20.57 6.97 11.91
C ARG A 251 -20.63 5.53 12.40
N ASN A 252 -19.51 5.01 12.91
CA ASN A 252 -19.35 3.65 13.42
C ASN A 252 -19.71 2.56 12.37
N TRP A 253 -19.36 2.75 11.11
CA TRP A 253 -19.80 1.86 10.03
C TRP A 253 -19.22 0.46 10.14
N PHE A 254 -17.95 0.28 10.52
CA PHE A 254 -17.34 -1.05 10.58
C PHE A 254 -18.02 -2.01 11.56
N GLU A 255 -18.54 -1.49 12.68
CA GLU A 255 -19.28 -2.30 13.65
C GLU A 255 -20.73 -2.53 13.22
N ARG A 256 -21.34 -1.55 12.55
CA ARG A 256 -22.76 -1.60 12.13
C ARG A 256 -22.98 -2.26 10.78
N PHE A 257 -21.91 -2.56 10.04
CA PHE A 257 -22.00 -3.06 8.68
C PHE A 257 -22.56 -4.50 8.67
N PRO A 258 -23.65 -4.79 7.94
CA PRO A 258 -24.32 -6.08 8.00
C PRO A 258 -23.47 -7.18 7.37
N ALA A 259 -23.19 -8.24 8.14
CA ALA A 259 -22.37 -9.36 7.70
C ALA A 259 -22.90 -10.01 6.40
N ALA A 260 -24.22 -10.14 6.27
CA ALA A 260 -24.86 -10.68 5.06
C ALA A 260 -24.46 -9.91 3.78
N ALA A 261 -24.42 -8.57 3.83
CA ALA A 261 -23.95 -7.78 2.70
C ALA A 261 -22.46 -8.00 2.47
N GLY A 262 -21.65 -8.03 3.54
CA GLY A 262 -20.22 -8.30 3.44
C GLY A 262 -19.88 -9.63 2.77
N TRP A 263 -20.61 -10.70 3.09
CA TRP A 263 -20.43 -12.00 2.45
C TRP A 263 -20.78 -11.99 0.96
N VAL A 264 -21.86 -11.33 0.58
CA VAL A 264 -22.23 -11.16 -0.84
C VAL A 264 -21.13 -10.43 -1.60
N TRP A 265 -20.66 -9.30 -1.05
CA TRP A 265 -19.61 -8.49 -1.69
C TRP A 265 -18.25 -9.18 -1.70
N LEU A 266 -17.93 -10.01 -0.70
CA LEU A 266 -16.77 -10.89 -0.74
C LEU A 266 -16.82 -11.82 -1.96
N TRP A 267 -17.95 -12.49 -2.18
CA TRP A 267 -18.12 -13.41 -3.31
C TRP A 267 -18.15 -12.70 -4.66
N ILE A 268 -18.69 -11.48 -4.73
CA ILE A 268 -18.54 -10.62 -5.92
C ILE A 268 -17.06 -10.37 -6.21
N GLY A 269 -16.28 -9.97 -5.20
CA GLY A 269 -14.84 -9.75 -5.35
C GLY A 269 -14.09 -11.02 -5.77
N VAL A 270 -14.43 -12.17 -5.19
CA VAL A 270 -13.88 -13.48 -5.58
C VAL A 270 -14.24 -13.79 -7.04
N GLY A 271 -15.48 -13.55 -7.45
CA GLY A 271 -15.93 -13.72 -8.84
C GLY A 271 -15.13 -12.86 -9.81
N CYS A 272 -14.90 -11.58 -9.48
CA CYS A 272 -14.05 -10.68 -10.27
C CYS A 272 -12.59 -11.18 -10.35
N ALA A 273 -12.02 -11.65 -9.23
CA ALA A 273 -10.66 -12.19 -9.21
C ALA A 273 -10.55 -13.48 -10.05
N LEU A 274 -11.50 -14.42 -9.90
CA LEU A 274 -11.54 -15.64 -10.70
C LEU A 274 -11.71 -15.35 -12.19
N LEU A 275 -12.57 -14.39 -12.55
CA LEU A 275 -12.71 -13.93 -13.92
C LEU A 275 -11.38 -13.43 -14.47
N PHE A 276 -10.61 -12.67 -13.70
CA PHE A 276 -9.30 -12.18 -14.14
C PHE A 276 -8.25 -13.29 -14.24
N PHE A 277 -8.21 -14.21 -13.27
CA PHE A 277 -7.33 -15.37 -13.31
C PHE A 277 -7.67 -16.34 -14.44
N SER A 278 -8.89 -16.34 -14.95
CA SER A 278 -9.29 -17.15 -16.10
C SER A 278 -8.49 -16.84 -17.38
N ARG A 279 -7.79 -15.69 -17.44
CA ARG A 279 -6.78 -15.38 -18.47
C ARG A 279 -5.61 -16.37 -18.48
N ALA A 280 -5.27 -16.96 -17.33
CA ALA A 280 -4.27 -18.02 -17.25
C ALA A 280 -4.66 -19.28 -18.01
N LEU A 281 -5.96 -19.44 -18.31
CA LEU A 281 -6.52 -20.54 -19.10
C LEU A 281 -6.63 -20.19 -20.59
N GLY A 282 -6.09 -19.04 -21.03
CA GLY A 282 -6.12 -18.59 -22.42
C GLY A 282 -7.39 -17.85 -22.84
N LEU A 283 -8.27 -17.48 -21.90
CA LEU A 283 -9.46 -16.69 -22.23
C LEU A 283 -9.07 -15.27 -22.65
N PRO A 284 -9.56 -14.78 -23.82
CA PRO A 284 -9.19 -13.49 -24.37
C PRO A 284 -9.98 -12.37 -23.68
N ILE A 285 -9.68 -12.11 -22.42
CA ILE A 285 -10.27 -11.00 -21.67
C ILE A 285 -9.46 -9.73 -21.98
N PRO A 286 -10.06 -8.74 -22.66
CA PRO A 286 -9.37 -7.50 -22.97
C PRO A 286 -8.92 -6.75 -21.71
N PHE A 287 -7.82 -6.04 -21.82
CA PHE A 287 -7.19 -5.33 -20.71
C PHE A 287 -6.66 -3.98 -21.20
N TRP A 288 -7.02 -2.91 -20.49
CA TRP A 288 -6.64 -1.54 -20.82
C TRP A 288 -5.92 -0.93 -19.62
N ASN A 289 -4.77 -0.31 -19.84
CA ASN A 289 -4.08 0.48 -18.80
C ASN A 289 -4.67 1.90 -18.68
N GLY A 290 -5.36 2.38 -19.72
CA GLY A 290 -5.95 3.72 -19.77
C GLY A 290 -6.28 4.11 -21.21
N GLY A 291 -6.50 5.40 -21.43
CA GLY A 291 -6.77 5.99 -22.73
C GLY A 291 -8.26 6.31 -22.97
N ALA A 292 -8.51 7.00 -24.09
CA ALA A 292 -9.83 7.51 -24.47
C ALA A 292 -10.77 6.43 -25.07
N ASP A 293 -10.31 5.17 -25.20
CA ASP A 293 -11.18 4.07 -25.63
C ASP A 293 -12.35 3.93 -24.65
N PRO A 294 -13.61 4.05 -25.10
CA PRO A 294 -14.78 3.84 -24.25
C PRO A 294 -14.78 2.49 -23.54
N LEU A 295 -14.18 1.45 -24.13
CA LEU A 295 -14.10 0.12 -23.53
C LEU A 295 -13.15 0.05 -22.33
N ALA A 296 -12.24 1.01 -22.15
CA ALA A 296 -11.37 1.07 -20.96
C ALA A 296 -12.18 1.25 -19.65
N ILE A 297 -13.44 1.70 -19.72
CA ILE A 297 -14.35 1.72 -18.57
C ILE A 297 -14.58 0.32 -17.99
N ILE A 298 -14.48 -0.75 -18.80
CA ILE A 298 -14.66 -2.13 -18.37
C ILE A 298 -13.57 -2.51 -17.35
N ARG A 299 -12.32 -2.08 -17.58
CA ARG A 299 -11.23 -2.27 -16.62
C ARG A 299 -11.52 -1.53 -15.32
N ALA A 300 -11.87 -0.25 -15.40
CA ALA A 300 -12.16 0.57 -14.22
C ALA A 300 -13.35 0.01 -13.42
N ALA A 301 -14.38 -0.50 -14.11
CA ALA A 301 -15.54 -1.14 -13.50
C ALA A 301 -15.18 -2.44 -12.78
N TRP A 302 -14.40 -3.31 -13.43
CA TRP A 302 -13.91 -4.55 -12.83
C TRP A 302 -13.07 -4.27 -11.59
N GLU A 303 -12.13 -3.33 -11.66
CA GLU A 303 -11.27 -2.99 -10.52
C GLU A 303 -12.09 -2.40 -9.37
N SER A 304 -13.04 -1.52 -9.68
CA SER A 304 -13.89 -0.88 -8.67
C SER A 304 -14.79 -1.90 -7.96
N LEU A 305 -15.39 -2.84 -8.71
CA LEU A 305 -16.18 -3.93 -8.14
C LEU A 305 -15.32 -4.85 -7.27
N LEU A 306 -14.13 -5.22 -7.74
CA LEU A 306 -13.19 -6.04 -6.97
C LEU A 306 -12.75 -5.32 -5.70
N CYS A 307 -12.35 -4.04 -5.80
CA CYS A 307 -11.97 -3.19 -4.69
C CYS A 307 -13.05 -3.17 -3.62
N VAL A 308 -14.26 -2.75 -3.99
CA VAL A 308 -15.38 -2.61 -3.04
C VAL A 308 -15.75 -3.97 -2.46
N GLY A 309 -15.78 -5.00 -3.30
CA GLY A 309 -16.05 -6.39 -2.92
C GLY A 309 -15.09 -6.90 -1.85
N PHE A 310 -13.79 -6.84 -2.11
CA PHE A 310 -12.76 -7.28 -1.18
C PHE A 310 -12.62 -6.36 0.03
N CYS A 311 -12.79 -5.04 -0.08
CA CYS A 311 -12.71 -4.17 1.08
C CYS A 311 -13.85 -4.44 2.08
N ALA A 312 -15.09 -4.51 1.61
CA ALA A 312 -16.23 -4.85 2.46
C ALA A 312 -16.17 -6.30 2.95
N GLY A 313 -15.81 -7.21 2.05
CA GLY A 313 -15.76 -8.65 2.27
C GLY A 313 -14.67 -9.09 3.24
N LEU A 314 -13.43 -8.63 3.06
CA LEU A 314 -12.30 -9.00 3.92
C LEU A 314 -12.43 -8.41 5.32
N LEU A 315 -12.95 -7.19 5.46
CA LEU A 315 -13.27 -6.61 6.77
C LEU A 315 -14.35 -7.44 7.47
N THR A 316 -15.39 -7.86 6.74
CA THR A 316 -16.44 -8.74 7.28
C THR A 316 -15.88 -10.11 7.66
N LEU A 317 -15.12 -10.75 6.77
CA LEU A 317 -14.49 -12.04 7.02
C LEU A 317 -13.63 -12.00 8.28
N ALA A 318 -12.78 -10.98 8.42
CA ALA A 318 -11.95 -10.81 9.59
C ALA A 318 -12.78 -10.58 10.85
N ARG A 319 -13.81 -9.73 10.80
CA ARG A 319 -14.67 -9.44 11.95
C ARG A 319 -15.42 -10.69 12.42
N GLU A 320 -16.00 -11.46 11.50
CA GLU A 320 -16.86 -12.61 11.83
C GLU A 320 -16.06 -13.88 12.15
N ARG A 321 -14.90 -14.10 11.49
CA ARG A 321 -14.14 -15.36 11.60
C ARG A 321 -12.82 -15.22 12.35
N PHE A 322 -12.26 -14.02 12.42
CA PHE A 322 -10.99 -13.74 13.10
C PHE A 322 -11.09 -12.51 14.03
N PRO A 323 -12.10 -12.44 14.94
CA PRO A 323 -12.33 -11.26 15.78
C PRO A 323 -11.23 -11.01 16.82
N THR A 324 -10.46 -12.04 17.17
CA THR A 324 -9.45 -12.01 18.23
C THR A 324 -8.04 -12.14 17.67
N GLN A 325 -7.04 -11.87 18.51
CA GLN A 325 -5.62 -12.03 18.16
C GLN A 325 -4.94 -12.99 19.13
N SER A 326 -4.18 -13.93 18.57
CA SER A 326 -3.18 -14.68 19.33
C SER A 326 -1.98 -13.79 19.68
N PRO A 327 -1.12 -14.20 20.62
CA PRO A 327 0.12 -13.47 20.92
C PRO A 327 1.01 -13.26 19.69
N LEU A 328 1.07 -14.26 18.80
CA LEU A 328 1.79 -14.17 17.53
C LEU A 328 1.16 -13.12 16.60
N ALA A 329 -0.17 -13.16 16.40
CA ALA A 329 -0.86 -12.17 15.56
C ALA A 329 -0.64 -10.74 16.08
N LYS A 330 -0.69 -10.56 17.41
CA LYS A 330 -0.38 -9.27 18.03
C LYS A 330 1.06 -8.83 17.77
N ALA A 331 2.03 -9.74 17.84
CA ALA A 331 3.43 -9.47 17.55
C ALA A 331 3.63 -9.07 16.07
N LEU A 332 3.01 -9.79 15.14
CA LEU A 332 3.03 -9.50 13.70
C LEU A 332 2.40 -8.13 13.40
N SER A 333 1.20 -7.87 13.92
CA SER A 333 0.48 -6.60 13.71
C SER A 333 1.28 -5.39 14.21
N ASN A 334 1.92 -5.52 15.38
CA ASN A 334 2.76 -4.45 15.92
C ASN A 334 4.03 -4.22 15.08
N SER A 335 4.44 -5.20 14.27
CA SER A 335 5.60 -5.10 13.37
C SER A 335 5.22 -4.73 11.93
N SER A 336 3.96 -4.79 11.53
CA SER A 336 3.49 -4.53 10.16
C SER A 336 3.97 -3.20 9.58
N PHE A 337 4.02 -2.13 10.39
CA PHE A 337 4.48 -0.82 9.91
C PHE A 337 5.98 -0.82 9.59
N ALA A 338 6.80 -1.45 10.43
CA ALA A 338 8.22 -1.64 10.17
C ALA A 338 8.47 -2.57 8.97
N VAL A 339 7.68 -3.64 8.83
CA VAL A 339 7.74 -4.53 7.65
C VAL A 339 7.46 -3.74 6.38
N TYR A 340 6.39 -2.94 6.35
CA TYR A 340 6.08 -2.10 5.19
C TYR A 340 7.26 -1.21 4.77
N ILE A 341 7.99 -0.60 5.72
CA ILE A 341 9.14 0.25 5.39
C ILE A 341 10.36 -0.58 4.93
N PHE A 342 10.71 -1.64 5.65
CA PHE A 342 12.02 -2.28 5.54
C PHE A 342 12.03 -3.65 4.84
N HIS A 343 10.92 -4.10 4.26
CA HIS A 343 10.88 -5.38 3.55
C HIS A 343 11.61 -5.34 2.20
N VAL A 344 11.62 -4.21 1.48
CA VAL A 344 12.25 -4.12 0.16
C VAL A 344 13.73 -4.50 0.16
N PRO A 345 14.57 -4.03 1.10
CA PRO A 345 15.95 -4.51 1.22
C PRO A 345 16.06 -6.02 1.39
N VAL A 346 15.20 -6.63 2.20
CA VAL A 346 15.18 -8.09 2.41
C VAL A 346 14.82 -8.80 1.11
N VAL A 347 13.75 -8.35 0.45
CA VAL A 347 13.26 -8.92 -0.81
C VAL A 347 14.30 -8.76 -1.93
N ALA A 348 14.90 -7.57 -2.07
CA ALA A 348 15.92 -7.30 -3.06
C ALA A 348 17.14 -8.20 -2.86
N LEU A 349 17.66 -8.32 -1.63
CA LEU A 349 18.78 -9.23 -1.35
C LEU A 349 18.46 -10.69 -1.70
N LEU A 350 17.23 -11.14 -1.40
CA LEU A 350 16.79 -12.48 -1.82
C LEU A 350 16.72 -12.59 -3.35
N GLN A 351 16.23 -11.58 -4.06
CA GLN A 351 16.20 -11.56 -5.53
C GLN A 351 17.61 -11.65 -6.13
N TYR A 352 18.58 -10.90 -5.59
CA TYR A 352 19.99 -11.04 -6.00
C TYR A 352 20.57 -12.42 -5.69
N ALA A 353 20.24 -13.00 -4.52
CA ALA A 353 20.74 -14.31 -4.11
C ALA A 353 20.18 -15.46 -4.98
N PHE A 354 18.88 -15.42 -5.29
CA PHE A 354 18.21 -16.42 -6.11
C PHE A 354 18.35 -16.17 -7.61
N GLY A 355 18.75 -14.96 -8.01
CA GLY A 355 18.87 -14.54 -9.40
C GLY A 355 19.84 -15.36 -10.25
N ARG A 356 20.82 -16.04 -9.60
CA ARG A 356 21.80 -16.92 -10.26
C ARG A 356 21.43 -18.40 -10.24
N THR A 357 20.24 -18.74 -9.72
CA THR A 357 19.77 -20.13 -9.68
C THR A 357 19.10 -20.52 -10.99
N GLU A 358 18.99 -21.82 -11.25
CA GLU A 358 18.27 -22.37 -12.42
C GLU A 358 16.74 -22.39 -12.23
N LEU A 359 16.23 -21.81 -11.14
CA LEU A 359 14.81 -21.81 -10.83
C LEU A 359 14.02 -20.93 -11.80
N GLY A 360 12.87 -21.41 -12.25
CA GLY A 360 11.94 -20.61 -13.05
C GLY A 360 11.35 -19.42 -12.28
N PRO A 361 10.80 -18.41 -12.99
CA PRO A 361 10.31 -17.16 -12.40
C PRO A 361 9.22 -17.37 -11.34
N MET A 362 8.30 -18.30 -11.57
CA MET A 362 7.25 -18.63 -10.60
C MET A 362 7.81 -19.26 -9.31
N ALA A 363 8.80 -20.14 -9.42
CA ALA A 363 9.43 -20.76 -8.25
C ALA A 363 10.21 -19.72 -7.44
N GLN A 364 10.97 -18.84 -8.11
CA GLN A 364 11.66 -17.73 -7.46
C GLN A 364 10.67 -16.80 -6.75
N PHE A 365 9.60 -16.38 -7.43
CA PHE A 365 8.55 -15.54 -6.83
C PHE A 365 7.96 -16.15 -5.54
N LEU A 366 7.58 -17.43 -5.56
CA LEU A 366 6.99 -18.09 -4.39
C LEU A 366 7.99 -18.22 -3.24
N ILE A 367 9.22 -18.65 -3.53
CA ILE A 367 10.26 -18.81 -2.51
C ILE A 367 10.62 -17.45 -1.89
N ILE A 368 10.86 -16.43 -2.71
CA ILE A 368 11.21 -15.08 -2.26
C ILE A 368 10.05 -14.46 -1.48
N SER A 369 8.79 -14.72 -1.84
CA SER A 369 7.62 -14.27 -1.06
C SER A 369 7.61 -14.88 0.34
N VAL A 370 7.76 -16.21 0.43
CA VAL A 370 7.75 -16.94 1.70
C VAL A 370 8.93 -16.52 2.59
N LEU A 371 10.15 -16.49 2.03
CA LEU A 371 11.35 -16.07 2.75
C LEU A 371 11.29 -14.59 3.12
N GLY A 372 10.84 -13.72 2.21
CA GLY A 372 10.69 -12.30 2.44
C GLY A 372 9.76 -12.01 3.62
N ILE A 373 8.61 -12.69 3.69
CA ILE A 373 7.68 -12.60 4.83
C ILE A 373 8.35 -13.18 6.09
N GLY A 374 8.92 -14.38 5.97
CA GLY A 374 9.55 -15.11 7.08
C GLY A 374 10.73 -14.39 7.71
N ILE A 375 11.45 -13.54 6.97
CA ILE A 375 12.60 -12.77 7.43
C ILE A 375 12.17 -11.36 7.87
N SER A 376 11.31 -10.68 7.10
CA SER A 376 10.94 -9.29 7.37
C SER A 376 10.22 -9.12 8.72
N PHE A 377 9.32 -10.02 9.09
CA PHE A 377 8.59 -9.93 10.37
C PHE A 377 9.50 -10.11 11.59
N PRO A 378 10.36 -11.15 11.67
CA PRO A 378 11.35 -11.26 12.74
C PRO A 378 12.34 -10.09 12.77
N LEU A 379 12.86 -9.66 11.62
CA LEU A 379 13.76 -8.50 11.53
C LEU A 379 13.10 -7.24 12.12
N ALA A 380 11.85 -6.98 11.74
CA ALA A 380 11.07 -5.89 12.28
C ALA A 380 10.85 -6.01 13.79
N HIS A 381 10.51 -7.21 14.28
CA HIS A 381 10.14 -7.43 15.68
C HIS A 381 11.34 -7.41 16.65
N TYR A 382 12.43 -8.12 16.29
CA TYR A 382 13.57 -8.35 17.17
C TYR A 382 14.67 -7.31 16.99
N VAL A 383 14.79 -6.68 15.82
CA VAL A 383 15.87 -5.74 15.52
C VAL A 383 15.34 -4.32 15.40
N LEU A 384 14.57 -4.03 14.34
CA LEU A 384 14.26 -2.64 13.96
C LEU A 384 13.48 -1.88 15.04
N ARG A 385 12.49 -2.53 15.66
CA ARG A 385 11.69 -1.93 16.74
C ARG A 385 12.40 -1.86 18.09
N ARG A 386 13.58 -2.48 18.22
CA ARG A 386 14.41 -2.42 19.43
C ARG A 386 15.49 -1.34 19.34
N LEU A 387 15.73 -0.78 18.16
CA LEU A 387 16.70 0.29 17.97
C LEU A 387 16.21 1.58 18.66
N PRO A 388 17.04 2.31 19.42
CA PRO A 388 16.59 3.42 20.26
C PRO A 388 15.86 4.55 19.52
N LEU A 389 16.31 4.89 18.31
CA LEU A 389 15.71 5.96 17.49
C LEU A 389 14.53 5.44 16.67
N LEU A 390 14.70 4.31 15.97
CA LEU A 390 13.66 3.73 15.12
C LEU A 390 12.50 3.17 15.94
N GLY A 391 12.73 2.58 17.11
CA GLY A 391 11.68 2.04 17.98
C GLY A 391 10.71 3.10 18.50
N LYS A 392 11.07 4.39 18.48
CA LYS A 392 10.14 5.49 18.79
C LYS A 392 9.23 5.83 17.60
N ALA A 393 9.71 5.64 16.38
CA ALA A 393 8.96 5.90 15.15
C ALA A 393 8.11 4.68 14.72
N LEU A 394 8.62 3.46 14.90
CA LEU A 394 8.03 2.22 14.40
C LEU A 394 6.97 1.63 15.36
#